data_AF-F7NHC3-F1
#
_entry.id   AF-F7NHC3-F1
#
_cell.length_a   1.000
_cell.length_b   1.000
_cell.length_c   1.000
_cell.angle_alpha   90.00
_cell.angle_beta   90.00
_cell.angle_gamma   90.00
#
_symmetry.space_group_name_H-M   'P 1'
#
loop_
_entity.id
_entity.type
_entity.pdbx_description
1 polymer ?
#
loop_
_entity_poly.entity_id
_entity_poly.type
_entity_poly.pdbx_seq_one_letter_code
_entity_poly.pdbx_strand_id
1 'polypeptide(L)'
;MLPKDLTVNSLERAVLAQIEDSIRKIEHGSITLIVQDGRLIQMDVIQKVRFTAAPEKPDKGSPKHSEAKVSLSGQVAAALKGMKFGQVVLVIKDGRIVQVERTEKQRFPNLEGIYGEGI
;
A
#
# COMPACT_ATOMS: atom_id res chain seq x y z
N MET A 1 -16.25 -15.60 -27.13
CA MET A 1 -14.93 -15.02 -26.76
C MET A 1 -15.18 -13.66 -26.15
N LEU A 2 -14.93 -13.48 -24.84
CA LEU A 2 -15.01 -12.17 -24.18
C LEU A 2 -13.70 -11.39 -24.45
N PRO A 3 -13.76 -10.09 -24.75
CA PRO A 3 -12.58 -9.29 -25.04
C PRO A 3 -11.67 -9.20 -23.79
N LYS A 4 -10.39 -9.54 -23.97
CA LYS A 4 -9.36 -9.61 -22.91
C LYS A 4 -9.12 -8.25 -22.24
N ASP A 5 -9.44 -7.15 -22.90
CA ASP A 5 -9.25 -5.78 -22.39
C ASP A 5 -10.23 -5.40 -21.28
N LEU A 6 -11.44 -5.99 -21.27
CA LEU A 6 -12.44 -5.71 -20.23
C LEU A 6 -12.09 -6.43 -18.91
N THR A 7 -11.48 -7.62 -19.01
CA THR A 7 -11.13 -8.45 -17.86
C THR A 7 -9.98 -7.89 -17.01
N VAL A 8 -8.99 -7.25 -17.66
CA VAL A 8 -7.84 -6.66 -16.95
C VAL A 8 -8.29 -5.47 -16.11
N ASN A 9 -9.14 -4.60 -16.66
CA ASN A 9 -9.67 -3.44 -15.93
C ASN A 9 -10.59 -3.86 -14.77
N SER A 10 -11.38 -4.94 -14.93
CA SER A 10 -12.20 -5.46 -13.83
C SER A 10 -11.36 -6.06 -12.70
N LEU A 11 -10.25 -6.74 -13.02
CA LEU A 11 -9.35 -7.31 -12.01
C LEU A 11 -8.66 -6.21 -11.21
N GLU A 12 -8.12 -5.19 -11.88
CA GLU A 12 -7.49 -4.04 -11.23
C GLU A 12 -8.46 -3.33 -10.27
N ARG A 13 -9.71 -3.12 -10.70
CA ARG A 13 -10.75 -2.55 -9.83
C ARG A 13 -11.07 -3.43 -8.64
N ALA A 14 -11.17 -4.76 -8.83
CA ALA A 14 -11.43 -5.70 -7.75
C ALA A 14 -10.28 -5.72 -6.73
N VAL A 15 -9.03 -5.66 -7.21
CA VAL A 15 -7.84 -5.58 -6.35
C VAL A 15 -7.83 -4.27 -5.55
N LEU A 16 -8.09 -3.12 -6.18
CA LEU A 16 -8.18 -1.84 -5.49
C LEU A 16 -9.31 -1.84 -4.44
N ALA A 17 -10.49 -2.38 -4.79
CA ALA A 17 -11.59 -2.52 -3.86
C ALA A 17 -11.22 -3.41 -2.66
N GLN A 18 -10.52 -4.52 -2.89
CA GLN A 18 -10.05 -5.41 -1.84
C GLN A 18 -9.04 -4.72 -0.90
N ILE A 19 -8.15 -3.88 -1.43
CA ILE A 19 -7.22 -3.08 -0.62
C ILE A 19 -8.00 -2.08 0.23
N GLU A 20 -8.95 -1.36 -0.36
CA GLU A 20 -9.80 -0.42 0.38
C GLU A 20 -10.57 -1.10 1.51
N ASP A 21 -11.19 -2.24 1.22
CA ASP A 21 -11.94 -3.02 2.21
C ASP A 21 -11.03 -3.50 3.34
N SER A 22 -9.80 -3.92 3.04
CA SER A 22 -8.79 -4.26 4.05
C SER A 22 -8.44 -3.04 4.91
N ILE A 23 -8.17 -1.88 4.30
CA ILE A 23 -7.82 -0.65 5.05
C ILE A 23 -8.95 -0.26 6.00
N ARG A 24 -10.22 -0.32 5.55
CA ARG A 24 -11.39 0.05 6.35
C ARG A 24 -11.64 -0.88 7.55
N LYS A 25 -11.16 -2.12 7.48
CA LYS A 25 -11.33 -3.13 8.54
C LYS A 25 -10.23 -3.06 9.60
N ILE A 26 -9.17 -2.28 9.38
CA ILE A 26 -8.02 -2.20 10.28
C ILE A 26 -8.12 -0.93 11.11
N GLU A 27 -8.27 -1.07 12.42
CA GLU A 27 -8.21 0.06 13.34
C GLU A 27 -6.74 0.50 13.55
N HIS A 28 -5.86 -0.45 13.88
CA HIS A 28 -4.42 -0.24 13.95
C HIS A 28 -3.66 -1.38 13.28
N GLY A 29 -2.63 -1.06 12.51
CA GLY A 29 -1.86 -2.07 11.80
C GLY A 29 -1.06 -1.53 10.63
N SER A 30 -0.73 -2.42 9.71
CA SER A 30 -0.11 -2.07 8.44
C SER A 30 -0.55 -3.01 7.32
N ILE A 31 -0.59 -2.48 6.11
CA ILE A 31 -0.73 -3.28 4.88
C ILE A 31 0.54 -3.13 4.07
N THR A 32 1.14 -4.25 3.67
CA THR A 32 2.28 -4.26 2.75
C THR A 32 1.81 -4.74 1.38
N LEU A 33 2.00 -3.92 0.36
CA LEU A 33 1.66 -4.19 -1.03
C LEU A 33 2.94 -4.50 -1.80
N ILE A 34 3.04 -5.68 -2.38
CA ILE A 34 4.24 -6.12 -3.12
C ILE A 34 4.00 -5.99 -4.62
N VAL A 35 4.89 -5.26 -5.28
CA VAL A 35 4.83 -4.98 -6.71
C VAL A 35 5.99 -5.67 -7.43
N GLN A 36 5.67 -6.37 -8.52
CA GLN A 36 6.64 -6.96 -9.45
C GLN A 36 6.20 -6.74 -10.89
N ASP A 37 7.13 -6.40 -11.78
CA ASP A 37 6.88 -6.06 -13.18
C ASP A 37 5.75 -5.02 -13.37
N GLY A 38 5.61 -4.10 -12.41
CA GLY A 38 4.55 -3.09 -12.38
C GLY A 38 3.15 -3.60 -12.05
N ARG A 39 3.04 -4.84 -11.55
CA ARG A 39 1.78 -5.45 -11.12
C ARG A 39 1.81 -5.67 -9.61
N LEU A 40 0.68 -5.42 -8.95
CA LEU A 40 0.50 -5.85 -7.58
C LEU A 40 0.31 -7.37 -7.56
N ILE A 41 1.22 -8.08 -6.89
CA ILE A 41 1.20 -9.55 -6.85
C ILE A 41 0.77 -10.09 -5.49
N GLN A 42 0.91 -9.29 -4.42
CA GLN A 42 0.65 -9.73 -3.06
C GLN A 42 0.27 -8.55 -2.17
N MET A 43 -0.57 -8.84 -1.18
CA MET A 43 -0.95 -7.94 -0.10
C MET A 43 -0.82 -8.69 1.22
N ASP A 44 0.06 -8.22 2.10
CA ASP A 44 0.17 -8.71 3.47
C ASP A 44 -0.54 -7.75 4.41
N VAL A 45 -1.30 -8.30 5.36
CA VAL A 45 -2.07 -7.52 6.33
C VAL A 45 -1.60 -7.88 7.73
N ILE A 46 -1.16 -6.87 8.47
CA ILE A 46 -0.81 -7.00 9.90
C ILE A 46 -1.77 -6.14 10.69
N GLN A 47 -2.50 -6.75 11.61
CA GLN A 47 -3.39 -6.05 12.54
C GLN A 47 -2.80 -6.05 13.94
N LYS A 48 -2.88 -4.90 14.61
CA LYS A 48 -2.45 -4.73 15.99
C LYS A 48 -3.67 -4.50 16.87
N VAL A 49 -4.07 -5.54 17.61
CA VAL A 49 -5.13 -5.42 18.61
C VAL A 49 -4.49 -4.95 19.92
N ARG A 50 -5.00 -3.86 20.48
CA ARG A 50 -4.57 -3.34 21.78
C ARG A 50 -5.59 -3.73 22.83
N PHE A 51 -5.14 -4.40 23.88
CA PHE A 51 -5.97 -4.69 25.04
C PHE A 51 -5.70 -3.63 26.09
N THR A 52 -6.55 -2.60 26.19
CA THR A 52 -6.43 -1.56 27.20
C THR A 52 -7.36 -1.87 28.38
N ALA A 53 -6.89 -1.68 29.61
CA ALA A 53 -7.67 -1.95 30.83
C ALA A 53 -8.74 -0.88 31.13
N ALA A 54 -8.75 0.21 30.38
CA ALA A 54 -9.77 1.25 30.41
C ALA A 54 -10.18 1.59 28.97
N PRO A 55 -11.47 1.90 28.72
CA PRO A 55 -11.86 2.45 27.43
C PRO A 55 -11.08 3.74 27.22
N GLU A 56 -10.21 3.78 26.21
CA GLU A 56 -9.59 5.03 25.78
C GLU A 56 -10.76 5.97 25.42
N LYS A 57 -10.80 7.15 26.05
CA LYS A 57 -11.80 8.17 25.69
C LYS A 57 -11.61 8.43 24.19
N PRO A 58 -12.69 8.51 23.39
CA PRO A 58 -12.55 8.80 21.97
C PRO A 58 -11.73 10.08 21.82
N ASP A 59 -10.59 9.96 21.16
CA ASP A 59 -9.64 11.06 21.01
C ASP A 59 -10.35 12.24 20.33
N LYS A 60 -10.68 13.27 21.12
CA LYS A 60 -11.24 14.53 20.64
C LYS A 60 -10.09 15.35 20.05
N GLY A 61 -9.54 14.93 18.91
CA GLY A 61 -8.29 15.54 18.49
C GLY A 61 -7.72 15.18 17.14
N SER A 62 -8.47 15.30 16.05
CA SER A 62 -7.83 15.75 14.80
C SER A 62 -8.77 16.63 13.98
N PRO A 63 -8.28 17.72 13.37
CA PRO A 63 -9.13 18.75 12.81
C PRO A 63 -9.98 18.16 11.68
N LYS A 64 -11.20 18.69 11.52
CA LYS A 64 -11.97 18.59 10.29
C LYS A 64 -11.18 19.30 9.19
N HIS A 65 -10.14 18.67 8.65
CA HIS A 65 -9.53 19.13 7.41
C HIS A 65 -10.55 18.84 6.31
N SER A 66 -11.27 19.91 5.97
CA SER A 66 -11.93 20.09 4.68
C SER A 66 -10.83 20.17 3.61
N GLU A 67 -10.12 19.07 3.40
CA GLU A 67 -9.25 18.89 2.26
C GLU A 67 -10.02 18.06 1.25
N ALA A 68 -9.87 18.43 -0.03
CA ALA A 68 -10.51 17.77 -1.15
C ALA A 68 -10.52 16.26 -0.92
N LYS A 69 -11.70 15.64 -1.02
CA LYS A 69 -11.96 14.25 -0.66
C LYS A 69 -11.18 13.31 -1.60
N VAL A 70 -9.85 13.23 -1.44
CA VAL A 70 -9.01 12.33 -2.22
C VAL A 70 -9.46 10.93 -1.83
N SER A 71 -10.05 10.22 -2.78
CA SER A 71 -10.54 8.88 -2.55
C SER A 71 -9.38 7.99 -2.08
N LEU A 72 -9.68 7.05 -1.19
CA LEU A 72 -8.69 6.08 -0.69
C LEU A 72 -7.99 5.36 -1.83
N SER A 73 -8.75 4.99 -2.87
CA SER A 73 -8.25 4.47 -4.16
C SER A 73 -7.25 5.41 -4.82
N GLY A 74 -7.50 6.72 -4.83
CA GLY A 74 -6.58 7.71 -5.38
C GLY A 74 -5.24 7.75 -4.63
N GLN A 75 -5.27 7.63 -3.30
CA GLN A 75 -4.05 7.59 -2.48
C GLN A 75 -3.25 6.31 -2.72
N VAL A 76 -3.92 5.15 -2.76
CA VAL A 76 -3.29 3.85 -3.06
C VAL A 76 -2.70 3.84 -4.47
N ALA A 77 -3.47 4.31 -5.46
CA ALA A 77 -3.02 4.39 -6.85
C ALA A 77 -1.82 5.34 -7.00
N ALA A 78 -1.82 6.47 -6.30
CA ALA A 78 -0.69 7.40 -6.29
C ALA A 78 0.57 6.77 -5.69
N ALA A 79 0.43 6.02 -4.59
CA ALA A 79 1.56 5.35 -3.94
C ALA A 79 2.20 4.28 -4.85
N LEU A 80 1.37 3.50 -5.56
CA LEU A 80 1.82 2.44 -6.47
C LEU A 80 2.32 2.97 -7.83
N LYS A 81 2.01 4.22 -8.17
CA LYS A 81 2.26 4.78 -9.51
C LYS A 81 3.74 4.70 -9.88
N GLY A 82 4.01 4.08 -11.03
CA GLY A 82 5.35 4.00 -11.62
C GLY A 82 6.27 2.96 -10.98
N MET A 83 5.84 2.26 -9.94
CA MET A 83 6.66 1.19 -9.35
C MET A 83 6.78 0.02 -10.32
N LYS A 84 8.00 -0.48 -10.51
CA LYS A 84 8.26 -1.72 -11.24
C LYS A 84 8.50 -2.90 -10.32
N PHE A 85 9.33 -2.71 -9.30
CA PHE A 85 9.62 -3.73 -8.30
C PHE A 85 9.76 -3.08 -6.93
N GLY A 86 9.20 -3.70 -5.91
CA GLY A 86 9.33 -3.21 -4.55
C GLY A 86 8.10 -3.48 -3.70
N GLN A 87 7.96 -2.65 -2.67
CA GLN A 87 6.81 -2.71 -1.77
C GLN A 87 6.35 -1.32 -1.34
N VAL A 88 5.06 -1.21 -1.04
CA VAL A 88 4.45 -0.06 -0.36
C VAL A 88 3.91 -0.53 0.97
N VAL A 89 4.31 0.11 2.05
CA VAL A 89 3.77 -0.14 3.39
C VAL A 89 2.84 1.02 3.76
N LEU A 90 1.58 0.70 4.01
CA LEU A 90 0.55 1.62 4.50
C LEU A 90 0.42 1.41 6.00
N VAL A 91 0.79 2.40 6.82
CA VAL A 91 0.60 2.33 8.28
C VAL A 91 -0.76 2.92 8.62
N ILE A 92 -1.54 2.15 9.38
CA ILE A 92 -2.92 2.48 9.74
C ILE A 92 -3.01 2.71 11.24
N LYS A 93 -3.59 3.84 11.63
CA LYS A 93 -3.97 4.16 13.02
C LYS A 93 -5.35 4.80 13.03
N ASP A 94 -6.17 4.41 13.99
CA ASP A 94 -7.54 4.91 14.18
C ASP A 94 -8.37 4.82 12.87
N GLY A 95 -8.18 3.74 12.11
CA GLY A 95 -8.87 3.50 10.84
C GLY A 95 -8.44 4.39 9.67
N ARG A 96 -7.30 5.09 9.78
CA ARG A 96 -6.78 5.99 8.73
C ARG A 96 -5.35 5.64 8.38
N ILE A 97 -4.99 5.81 7.10
CA ILE A 97 -3.60 5.77 6.66
C ILE A 97 -2.90 7.01 7.24
N VAL A 98 -1.94 6.81 8.13
CA VAL A 98 -1.15 7.89 8.73
C VAL A 98 0.24 8.03 8.11
N GLN A 99 0.70 6.99 7.41
CA GLN A 99 2.02 6.98 6.79
C GLN A 99 2.04 6.01 5.60
N VAL A 100 2.80 6.38 4.57
CA VAL A 100 3.08 5.56 3.40
C VAL A 100 4.59 5.47 3.22
N GLU A 101 5.13 4.26 3.23
CA GLU A 101 6.53 4.00 2.93
C GLU A 101 6.63 3.28 1.59
N ARG A 102 7.48 3.78 0.70
CA ARG A 102 7.72 3.17 -0.61
C ARG A 102 9.17 2.72 -0.70
N THR A 103 9.38 1.44 -0.98
CA THR A 103 10.71 0.86 -1.18
C THR A 103 10.78 0.26 -2.58
N GLU A 104 11.67 0.79 -3.42
CA GLU A 104 11.85 0.30 -4.78
C GLU A 104 13.17 -0.48 -4.93
N LYS A 105 13.11 -1.56 -5.70
CA LYS A 105 14.30 -2.32 -6.09
C LYS A 105 14.59 -2.04 -7.55
N GLN A 106 15.75 -1.44 -7.81
CA GLN A 106 16.26 -1.25 -9.16
C GLN A 106 17.43 -2.21 -9.37
N ARG A 107 17.37 -3.01 -10.44
CA ARG A 107 18.54 -3.76 -10.90
C ARG A 107 19.40 -2.80 -11.72
N PHE A 108 20.69 -2.73 -11.41
CA PHE A 108 21.68 -2.01 -12.21
C PHE A 108 22.39 -3.02 -13.10
N PRO A 109 21.91 -3.26 -14.34
CA PRO A 109 22.50 -4.27 -15.22
C PRO A 109 23.95 -3.94 -15.63
N ASN A 110 24.40 -2.69 -15.46
CA ASN A 110 25.70 -2.22 -15.94
C ASN A 110 26.73 -1.98 -14.81
N LEU A 111 26.51 -2.54 -13.62
CA LEU A 111 27.55 -2.64 -12.58
C LEU A 111 28.26 -4.00 -12.69
N GLU A 112 28.69 -4.36 -13.90
CA GLU A 112 29.79 -5.32 -14.05
C GLU A 112 31.04 -4.65 -13.48
N GLY A 113 31.71 -5.35 -12.57
CA GLY A 113 32.79 -4.82 -11.75
C GLY A 113 33.86 -4.10 -12.57
N ILE A 114 33.96 -2.79 -12.37
CA ILE A 114 35.14 -2.00 -12.78
C ILE A 114 36.36 -2.40 -11.93
N TYR A 115 36.15 -3.14 -10.84
CA TYR A 115 37.20 -3.73 -10.02
C TYR A 115 36.98 -5.24 -9.91
N GLY A 116 37.26 -5.94 -11.02
CA GLY A 116 37.63 -7.34 -10.97
C GLY A 116 39.02 -7.48 -10.36
N GLU A 117 39.13 -7.28 -9.05
CA GLU A 117 40.25 -7.80 -8.26
C GLU A 117 39.75 -8.09 -6.85
N GLY A 118 39.56 -9.38 -6.57
CA GLY A 118 39.09 -9.91 -5.31
C GLY A 118 39.33 -11.43 -5.27
N ILE A 119 40.61 -11.78 -5.06
CA ILE A 119 41.20 -13.02 -4.50
C ILE A 119 40.35 -14.29 -4.43
#